data_AF-A0A9X8E4B5-F1
#
_entry.id   AF-A0A9X8E4B5-F1
#
_cell.length_a   1.000
_cell.length_b   1.000
_cell.length_c   1.000
_cell.angle_alpha   90.00
_cell.angle_beta   90.00
_cell.angle_gamma   90.00
#
_symmetry.space_group_name_H-M   'P 1'
#
loop_
_entity.id
_entity.type
_entity.pdbx_description
1 polymer ?
#
loop_
_entity_poly.entity_id
_entity_poly.type
_entity_poly.pdbx_seq_one_letter_code
_entity_poly.pdbx_strand_id
1 'polypeptide(L)'
;MKILYVTDVEGNWDYFLRFIQTVQTSPHTLNALTFTDASHTRLVLQRGYQFVFGGDVGDKGVVNTDRLIRVLLALKHDYPDRVVLIAGNRDVNKMRWTSEFTDGEMDLKTMDPGIKNGPHWLPETTRQSLGIIPYLSKLARNGQDVPITSTDSSSSINYTALDAVNTKKEAISDENVLDSFLESVQEGGDLRAYLKHCVLGAVLGSTLLVHGGIIMTANDGRVRSCLGRVPPADSTVSYAAWVAELDALHDEEDQVIEKVDIRQWIDELNGWYAAQILEWERYPTWNATHTFRGGENLQHYVNTGAAYSVVSGRHLERSGMPKQMPQAMTTLLWSQQLHRILVGHTPHGNAPTIVKHRVLQDGSSSPTRDFQVIMCDTSYSDMDAPDMRGQCASMVVVTHQPHGTSTDGHDDDKKEDDVTVWVEGFIHHGPTNVHESYGFNTSEDPFIGRALRTGEWVKTLLAHDRYLVCVVKDSRAYTYSVKSRDEVCEAAVLLVV
;
A
#
# COMPACT_ATOMS: atom_id res chain seq x y z
N MET A 1 9.96 -21.33 0.07
CA MET A 1 9.20 -20.39 -0.80
C MET A 1 9.72 -18.99 -0.55
N LYS A 2 9.80 -18.11 -1.57
CA LYS A 2 10.25 -16.72 -1.39
C LYS A 2 9.21 -15.71 -1.89
N ILE A 3 9.00 -14.61 -1.19
CA ILE A 3 8.06 -13.54 -1.57
C ILE A 3 8.88 -12.28 -1.90
N LEU A 4 8.69 -11.73 -3.09
CA LEU A 4 9.18 -10.40 -3.49
C LEU A 4 8.02 -9.41 -3.36
N TYR A 5 8.20 -8.34 -2.58
CA TYR A 5 7.14 -7.36 -2.33
C TYR A 5 7.56 -5.96 -2.73
N VAL A 6 6.68 -5.26 -3.46
CA VAL A 6 6.75 -3.84 -3.81
C VAL A 6 5.35 -3.24 -3.82
N THR A 7 5.18 -1.97 -3.48
CA THR A 7 3.86 -1.32 -3.36
C THR A 7 3.95 0.18 -3.66
N ASP A 8 2.79 0.79 -3.89
CA ASP A 8 2.61 2.24 -4.00
C ASP A 8 3.55 2.85 -5.03
N VAL A 9 3.78 2.17 -6.17
CA VAL A 9 4.65 2.70 -7.23
C VAL A 9 4.09 4.01 -7.79
N GLU A 10 2.77 4.18 -7.72
CA GLU A 10 2.03 5.39 -8.08
C GLU A 10 2.45 5.95 -9.46
N GLY A 11 2.71 5.09 -10.44
CA GLY A 11 3.13 5.46 -11.80
C GLY A 11 4.61 5.83 -11.95
N ASN A 12 5.42 5.76 -10.89
CA ASN A 12 6.85 6.06 -10.95
C ASN A 12 7.65 4.91 -11.59
N TRP A 13 7.74 4.94 -12.91
CA TRP A 13 8.44 3.91 -13.68
C TRP A 13 9.92 3.76 -13.29
N ASP A 14 10.63 4.87 -13.06
CA ASP A 14 12.04 4.82 -12.69
C ASP A 14 12.25 4.16 -11.33
N TYR A 15 11.33 4.38 -10.38
CA TYR A 15 11.33 3.64 -9.10
C TYR A 15 11.14 2.14 -9.32
N PHE A 16 10.21 1.75 -10.18
CA PHE A 16 10.02 0.35 -10.53
C PHE A 16 11.25 -0.26 -11.20
N LEU A 17 11.91 0.46 -12.10
CA LEU A 17 13.17 0.01 -12.71
C LEU A 17 14.28 -0.16 -11.67
N ARG A 18 14.42 0.77 -10.71
CA ARG A 18 15.39 0.62 -9.62
C ARG A 18 15.06 -0.56 -8.71
N PHE A 19 13.78 -0.80 -8.41
CA PHE A 19 13.35 -2.00 -7.70
C PHE A 19 13.78 -3.28 -8.44
N ILE A 20 13.52 -3.36 -9.75
CA ILE A 20 13.97 -4.50 -10.57
C ILE A 20 15.51 -4.62 -10.54
N GLN A 21 16.24 -3.51 -10.62
CA GLN A 21 17.70 -3.51 -10.50
C GLN A 21 18.17 -4.03 -9.13
N THR A 22 17.52 -3.64 -8.03
CA THR A 22 17.80 -4.18 -6.68
C THR A 22 17.54 -5.68 -6.64
N VAL A 23 16.42 -6.15 -7.20
CA VAL A 23 16.12 -7.59 -7.29
C VAL A 23 17.23 -8.34 -8.07
N GLN A 24 17.72 -7.73 -9.14
CA GLN A 24 18.75 -8.31 -10.01
C GLN A 24 20.12 -8.40 -9.36
N THR A 25 20.49 -7.46 -8.49
CA THR A 25 21.85 -7.37 -7.93
C THR A 25 21.97 -7.88 -6.51
N SER A 26 20.86 -7.97 -5.77
CA SER A 26 20.84 -8.48 -4.40
C SER A 26 21.31 -9.93 -4.31
N PRO A 27 22.15 -10.29 -3.32
CA PRO A 27 22.54 -11.68 -3.08
C PRO A 27 21.36 -12.56 -2.63
N HIS A 28 20.28 -11.97 -2.09
CA HIS A 28 19.12 -12.71 -1.57
C HIS A 28 18.07 -13.01 -2.65
N THR A 29 18.10 -12.25 -3.74
CA THR A 29 17.14 -12.34 -4.86
C THR A 29 17.77 -12.42 -6.24
N LEU A 30 19.08 -12.60 -6.37
CA LEU A 30 19.84 -12.54 -7.62
C LEU A 30 19.04 -12.99 -8.87
N ASN A 31 18.60 -12.01 -9.68
CA ASN A 31 17.79 -12.17 -10.90
C ASN A 31 16.41 -12.82 -10.73
N ALA A 32 15.80 -12.75 -9.55
CA ALA A 32 14.52 -13.41 -9.25
C ALA A 32 13.35 -12.83 -10.07
N LEU A 33 13.43 -11.56 -10.44
CA LEU A 33 12.48 -10.89 -11.34
C LEU A 33 13.28 -10.03 -12.33
N THR A 34 13.09 -10.27 -13.63
CA THR A 34 13.88 -9.61 -14.69
C THR A 34 13.02 -9.31 -15.91
N PHE A 35 13.33 -8.23 -16.63
CA PHE A 35 12.75 -8.01 -17.95
C PHE A 35 13.36 -8.97 -18.98
N THR A 36 12.54 -9.42 -19.93
CA THR A 36 12.98 -10.30 -21.02
C THR A 36 13.96 -9.63 -21.97
N ASP A 37 13.82 -8.31 -22.13
CA ASP A 37 14.57 -7.49 -23.08
C ASP A 37 14.43 -6.00 -22.73
N ALA A 38 15.11 -5.15 -23.49
CA ALA A 38 15.18 -3.71 -23.29
C ALA A 38 13.87 -2.95 -23.58
N SER A 39 12.84 -3.59 -24.14
CA SER A 39 11.51 -2.97 -24.29
C SER A 39 10.80 -2.81 -22.95
N HIS A 40 11.21 -3.58 -21.94
CA HIS A 40 10.60 -3.66 -20.62
C HIS A 40 9.07 -3.87 -20.65
N THR A 41 8.62 -4.75 -21.55
CA THR A 41 7.19 -5.08 -21.72
C THR A 41 6.78 -6.37 -21.00
N ARG A 42 7.72 -7.26 -20.72
CA ARG A 42 7.44 -8.55 -20.08
C ARG A 42 8.49 -8.89 -19.03
N LEU A 43 8.02 -9.37 -17.88
CA LEU A 43 8.85 -9.81 -16.76
C LEU A 43 8.87 -11.34 -16.66
N VAL A 44 10.00 -11.89 -16.23
CA VAL A 44 10.18 -13.31 -15.92
C VAL A 44 10.43 -13.45 -14.43
N LEU A 45 9.62 -14.29 -13.78
CA LEU A 45 9.72 -14.61 -12.35
C LEU A 45 10.35 -16.00 -12.18
N GLN A 46 11.52 -16.04 -11.54
CA GLN A 46 12.24 -17.28 -11.27
C GLN A 46 11.41 -18.27 -10.43
N ARG A 47 11.65 -19.57 -10.65
CA ARG A 47 11.00 -20.64 -9.88
C ARG A 47 11.30 -20.50 -8.39
N GLY A 48 10.31 -20.78 -7.54
CA GLY A 48 10.43 -20.71 -6.09
C GLY A 48 10.15 -19.33 -5.49
N TYR A 49 10.03 -18.30 -6.34
CA TYR A 49 9.55 -16.98 -5.96
C TYR A 49 8.07 -16.80 -6.27
N GLN A 50 7.42 -16.04 -5.40
CA GLN A 50 6.16 -15.35 -5.59
C GLN A 50 6.44 -13.84 -5.66
N PHE A 51 5.67 -13.12 -6.46
CA PHE A 51 5.72 -11.67 -6.57
C PHE A 51 4.40 -11.08 -6.09
N VAL A 52 4.48 -10.07 -5.22
CA VAL A 52 3.30 -9.36 -4.72
C VAL A 52 3.46 -7.87 -5.03
N PHE A 53 2.48 -7.34 -5.75
CA PHE A 53 2.30 -5.90 -5.90
C PHE A 53 1.26 -5.42 -4.87
N GLY A 54 1.66 -4.58 -3.94
CA GLY A 54 0.87 -4.19 -2.77
C GLY A 54 -0.24 -3.16 -2.99
N GLY A 55 -0.45 -2.71 -4.24
CA GLY A 55 -1.47 -1.73 -4.62
C GLY A 55 -0.91 -0.35 -4.90
N ASP A 56 -1.80 0.56 -5.31
CA ASP A 56 -1.52 1.93 -5.73
C ASP A 56 -0.50 1.97 -6.89
N VAL A 57 -0.95 1.45 -8.03
CA VAL A 57 -0.17 1.34 -9.27
C VAL A 57 0.08 2.67 -9.96
N GLY A 58 -0.81 3.65 -9.79
CA GLY A 58 -0.84 4.90 -10.58
C GLY A 58 -1.10 6.20 -9.78
N ASP A 59 -1.31 7.29 -10.51
CA ASP A 59 -1.64 8.69 -10.11
C ASP A 59 -0.51 9.70 -10.21
N LYS A 60 0.63 9.48 -9.54
CA LYS A 60 1.63 10.55 -9.29
C LYS A 60 2.68 10.68 -10.38
N GLY A 61 3.13 9.54 -10.91
CA GLY A 61 4.17 9.45 -11.93
C GLY A 61 3.79 10.16 -13.22
N VAL A 62 4.79 10.71 -13.89
CA VAL A 62 4.59 11.73 -14.95
C VAL A 62 4.14 11.11 -16.28
N VAL A 63 4.32 9.80 -16.46
CA VAL A 63 3.96 8.95 -17.62
C VAL A 63 4.07 7.49 -17.10
N ASN A 64 3.46 6.48 -17.71
CA ASN A 64 3.69 5.02 -17.50
C ASN A 64 2.74 4.22 -16.55
N THR A 65 1.63 4.78 -16.05
CA THR A 65 0.67 3.97 -15.26
C THR A 65 0.15 2.77 -16.07
N ASP A 66 -0.29 2.99 -17.31
CA ASP A 66 -0.80 1.93 -18.19
C ASP A 66 0.27 0.88 -18.50
N ARG A 67 1.53 1.31 -18.70
CA ARG A 67 2.64 0.38 -18.94
C ARG A 67 2.90 -0.49 -17.73
N LEU A 68 2.89 0.07 -16.53
CA LEU A 68 3.05 -0.72 -15.31
C LEU A 68 1.90 -1.71 -15.17
N ILE A 69 0.66 -1.29 -15.39
CA ILE A 69 -0.52 -2.17 -15.40
C ILE A 69 -0.33 -3.34 -16.39
N ARG A 70 0.04 -3.05 -17.64
CA ARG A 70 0.26 -4.09 -18.68
C ARG A 70 1.36 -5.08 -18.29
N VAL A 71 2.46 -4.59 -17.71
CA VAL A 71 3.56 -5.44 -17.24
C VAL A 71 3.10 -6.35 -16.09
N LEU A 72 2.34 -5.80 -15.13
CA LEU A 72 1.79 -6.57 -14.00
C LEU A 72 0.76 -7.60 -14.46
N LEU A 73 -0.11 -7.24 -15.41
CA LEU A 73 -1.08 -8.15 -16.03
C LEU A 73 -0.42 -9.27 -16.80
N ALA A 74 0.59 -8.97 -17.62
CA ALA A 74 1.36 -9.97 -18.34
C ALA A 74 2.03 -10.95 -17.37
N LEU A 75 2.61 -10.43 -16.28
CA LEU A 75 3.22 -11.26 -15.24
C LEU A 75 2.18 -12.13 -14.51
N LYS A 76 1.00 -11.58 -14.17
CA LYS A 76 -0.11 -12.32 -13.55
C LYS A 76 -0.65 -13.41 -14.46
N HIS A 77 -0.76 -13.15 -15.77
CA HIS A 77 -1.18 -14.13 -16.76
C HIS A 77 -0.15 -15.26 -16.90
N ASP A 78 1.14 -14.93 -16.96
CA ASP A 78 2.21 -15.92 -17.09
C ASP A 78 2.37 -16.79 -15.82
N TYR A 79 2.04 -16.24 -14.64
CA TYR A 79 2.24 -16.88 -13.35
C TYR A 79 1.06 -16.69 -12.38
N PRO A 80 -0.13 -17.24 -12.68
CA PRO A 80 -1.37 -16.95 -11.95
C PRO A 80 -1.30 -17.28 -10.46
N ASP A 81 -0.63 -18.37 -10.08
CA ASP A 81 -0.54 -18.81 -8.67
C ASP A 81 0.67 -18.24 -7.92
N ARG A 82 1.55 -17.50 -8.63
CA ARG A 82 2.79 -16.94 -8.06
C ARG A 82 2.79 -15.41 -8.06
N VAL A 83 1.76 -14.78 -8.60
CA VAL A 83 1.62 -13.33 -8.66
C VAL A 83 0.34 -12.93 -7.96
N VAL A 84 0.46 -12.08 -6.94
CA VAL A 84 -0.66 -11.49 -6.22
C VAL A 84 -0.66 -9.99 -6.50
N LEU A 85 -1.80 -9.47 -6.93
CA LEU A 85 -2.04 -8.05 -7.11
C LEU A 85 -3.01 -7.63 -6.00
N ILE A 86 -2.57 -6.77 -5.10
CA ILE A 86 -3.42 -6.22 -4.04
C ILE A 86 -3.99 -4.90 -4.56
N ALA A 87 -5.29 -4.68 -4.35
CA ALA A 87 -5.95 -3.43 -4.71
C ALA A 87 -5.65 -2.34 -3.67
N GLY A 88 -5.06 -1.24 -4.11
CA GLY A 88 -4.95 -0.01 -3.33
C GLY A 88 -6.14 0.93 -3.52
N ASN A 89 -6.19 1.99 -2.73
CA ASN A 89 -7.26 2.97 -2.82
C ASN A 89 -7.20 3.76 -4.14
N ARG A 90 -6.01 4.09 -4.65
CA ARG A 90 -5.86 4.81 -5.91
C ARG A 90 -6.32 3.97 -7.09
N ASP A 91 -6.08 2.67 -7.03
CA ASP A 91 -6.50 1.72 -8.06
C ASP A 91 -8.03 1.67 -8.14
N VAL A 92 -8.67 1.38 -7.01
CA VAL A 92 -10.13 1.21 -6.93
C VAL A 92 -10.86 2.52 -7.23
N ASN A 93 -10.33 3.67 -6.81
CA ASN A 93 -10.91 4.99 -7.11
C ASN A 93 -11.12 5.24 -8.63
N LYS A 94 -10.45 4.48 -9.50
CA LYS A 94 -10.60 4.63 -10.96
C LYS A 94 -11.86 3.98 -11.52
N MET A 95 -12.53 3.11 -10.77
CA MET A 95 -13.84 2.59 -11.16
C MET A 95 -14.85 3.73 -11.39
N ARG A 96 -14.64 4.91 -10.77
CA ARG A 96 -15.53 6.05 -10.95
C ARG A 96 -15.52 6.65 -12.36
N TRP A 97 -14.47 6.40 -13.14
CA TRP A 97 -14.37 6.90 -14.52
C TRP A 97 -15.52 6.41 -15.41
N THR A 98 -16.09 5.23 -15.14
CA THR A 98 -17.23 4.72 -15.93
C THR A 98 -18.49 5.55 -15.75
N SER A 99 -18.67 6.22 -14.61
CA SER A 99 -19.83 7.08 -14.35
C SER A 99 -19.50 8.55 -14.55
N GLU A 100 -18.37 9.02 -13.99
CA GLU A 100 -18.04 10.45 -13.93
C GLU A 100 -17.73 11.07 -15.30
N PHE A 101 -17.34 10.26 -16.29
CA PHE A 101 -17.06 10.75 -17.66
C PHE A 101 -18.23 10.61 -18.62
N THR A 102 -19.44 10.34 -18.13
CA THR A 102 -20.63 10.36 -18.99
C THR A 102 -21.12 11.79 -19.25
N ASP A 103 -21.74 12.03 -20.40
CA ASP A 103 -22.27 13.37 -20.77
C ASP A 103 -23.22 13.95 -19.70
N GLY A 104 -24.01 13.10 -19.04
CA GLY A 104 -24.95 13.51 -17.99
C GLY A 104 -24.29 13.99 -16.70
N GLU A 105 -23.13 13.42 -16.35
CA GLU A 105 -22.35 13.79 -15.17
C GLU A 105 -21.38 14.95 -15.45
N MET A 106 -20.98 15.12 -16.72
CA MET A 106 -20.09 16.19 -17.18
C MET A 106 -20.84 17.48 -17.57
N ASP A 107 -22.17 17.43 -17.75
CA ASP A 107 -22.97 18.66 -17.94
C ASP A 107 -23.03 19.46 -16.64
N LEU A 108 -22.42 20.65 -16.62
CA LEU A 108 -22.40 21.56 -15.47
C LEU A 108 -23.78 21.93 -14.88
N LYS A 109 -24.85 21.75 -15.64
CA LYS A 109 -26.24 21.96 -15.19
C LYS A 109 -26.76 20.81 -14.34
N THR A 110 -26.29 19.59 -14.59
CA THR A 110 -26.76 18.34 -13.95
C THR A 110 -25.67 17.65 -13.11
N MET A 111 -24.42 18.07 -13.24
CA MET A 111 -23.26 17.58 -12.50
C MET A 111 -23.53 17.63 -11.00
N ASP A 112 -23.22 16.52 -10.32
CA ASP A 112 -23.37 16.38 -8.88
C ASP A 112 -22.71 17.57 -8.15
N PRO A 113 -23.40 18.24 -7.20
CA PRO A 113 -22.84 19.37 -6.48
C PRO A 113 -21.55 19.03 -5.72
N GLY A 114 -21.38 17.78 -5.27
CA GLY A 114 -20.18 17.27 -4.65
C GLY A 114 -18.99 17.16 -5.60
N ILE A 115 -19.21 16.94 -6.90
CA ILE A 115 -18.17 17.01 -7.95
C ILE A 115 -17.90 18.48 -8.32
N LYS A 116 -18.98 19.26 -8.49
CA LYS A 116 -18.93 20.69 -8.87
C LYS A 116 -18.16 21.56 -7.87
N ASN A 117 -18.19 21.20 -6.58
CA ASN A 117 -17.55 21.93 -5.50
C ASN A 117 -16.12 21.44 -5.18
N GLY A 118 -15.57 20.50 -5.96
CA GLY A 118 -14.23 19.92 -5.76
C GLY A 118 -14.29 18.52 -5.14
N PRO A 119 -13.23 17.71 -5.27
CA PRO A 119 -13.27 16.27 -5.01
C PRO A 119 -13.74 15.92 -3.58
N HIS A 120 -14.70 14.99 -3.47
CA HIS A 120 -15.40 14.70 -2.23
C HIS A 120 -14.53 14.06 -1.12
N TRP A 121 -13.40 13.43 -1.49
CA TRP A 121 -12.43 12.87 -0.55
C TRP A 121 -11.51 13.92 0.10
N LEU A 122 -11.60 15.19 -0.31
CA LEU A 122 -11.04 16.30 0.44
C LEU A 122 -12.04 16.76 1.51
N PRO A 123 -11.56 17.13 2.72
CA PRO A 123 -12.38 17.83 3.70
C PRO A 123 -13.09 19.02 3.07
N GLU A 124 -14.37 19.21 3.39
CA GLU A 124 -15.22 20.24 2.77
C GLU A 124 -14.61 21.65 2.84
N THR A 125 -13.90 21.96 3.92
CA THR A 125 -13.19 23.22 4.15
C THR A 125 -11.96 23.44 3.25
N THR A 126 -11.45 22.37 2.63
CA THR A 126 -10.26 22.37 1.76
C THR A 126 -10.60 22.10 0.30
N ARG A 127 -11.86 21.76 -0.01
CA ARG A 127 -12.31 21.58 -1.39
C ARG A 127 -12.18 22.91 -2.13
N GLN A 128 -11.21 22.99 -3.02
CA GLN A 128 -11.17 24.08 -3.98
C GLN A 128 -12.25 23.81 -5.03
N SER A 129 -13.17 24.76 -5.21
CA SER A 129 -14.15 24.80 -6.29
C SER A 129 -13.51 25.11 -7.65
N LEU A 130 -12.36 24.48 -7.92
CA LEU A 130 -11.86 24.32 -9.27
C LEU A 130 -12.73 23.25 -9.92
N GLY A 131 -13.94 23.65 -10.31
CA GLY A 131 -14.66 22.92 -11.34
C GLY A 131 -13.71 22.71 -12.52
N ILE A 132 -13.91 21.61 -13.25
CA ILE A 132 -13.07 21.26 -14.40
C ILE A 132 -12.91 22.45 -15.36
N ILE A 133 -13.93 23.32 -15.48
CA ILE A 133 -13.89 24.53 -16.30
C ILE A 133 -12.95 25.62 -15.76
N PRO A 134 -13.01 26.12 -14.50
CA PRO A 134 -11.98 27.01 -13.97
C PRO A 134 -10.56 26.47 -14.09
N TYR A 135 -10.34 25.16 -13.89
CA TYR A 135 -9.04 24.51 -14.04
C TYR A 135 -8.57 24.50 -15.51
N LEU A 136 -9.39 24.00 -16.43
CA LEU A 136 -9.13 24.00 -17.88
C LEU A 136 -9.02 25.43 -18.45
N SER A 137 -9.80 26.38 -17.94
CA SER A 137 -9.73 27.79 -18.31
C SER A 137 -8.46 28.47 -17.82
N LYS A 138 -7.90 28.02 -16.68
CA LYS A 138 -6.62 28.51 -16.14
C LYS A 138 -5.45 27.97 -16.96
N LEU A 139 -5.55 26.71 -17.42
CA LEU A 139 -4.61 26.10 -18.37
C LEU A 139 -4.64 26.81 -19.73
N ALA A 140 -5.83 27.08 -20.27
CA ALA A 140 -6.01 27.74 -21.56
C ALA A 140 -5.58 29.22 -21.58
N ARG A 141 -5.73 29.96 -20.47
CA ARG A 141 -5.38 31.39 -20.39
C ARG A 141 -3.89 31.67 -20.25
N ASN A 142 -3.12 30.72 -19.73
CA ASN A 142 -1.71 30.97 -19.38
C ASN A 142 -0.72 30.70 -20.52
N GLY A 143 -1.12 30.04 -21.62
CA GLY A 143 -0.27 29.90 -22.82
C GLY A 143 1.18 29.44 -22.58
N GLN A 144 1.42 28.75 -21.45
CA GLN A 144 2.73 28.35 -20.96
C GLN A 144 2.65 26.94 -20.41
N ASP A 145 3.71 26.18 -20.67
CA ASP A 145 4.02 24.91 -20.04
C ASP A 145 3.69 24.93 -18.54
N VAL A 146 3.05 23.84 -18.10
CA VAL A 146 2.59 23.58 -16.74
C VAL A 146 3.68 23.96 -15.72
N PRO A 147 3.44 24.89 -14.79
CA PRO A 147 4.24 24.98 -13.58
C PRO A 147 3.96 23.71 -12.76
N ILE A 148 5.00 22.89 -12.56
CA ILE A 148 5.02 21.63 -11.81
C ILE A 148 4.83 21.86 -10.30
N THR A 149 4.07 22.88 -9.89
CA THR A 149 4.01 23.30 -8.48
C THR A 149 2.58 23.65 -8.06
N SER A 150 1.79 22.61 -7.74
CA SER A 150 0.76 22.76 -6.71
C SER A 150 0.82 21.59 -5.73
N THR A 151 1.22 21.92 -4.52
CA THR A 151 1.47 21.09 -3.35
C THR A 151 0.24 20.43 -2.73
N ASP A 152 -0.81 20.11 -3.50
CA ASP A 152 -1.99 19.40 -2.97
C ASP A 152 -1.94 17.90 -3.29
N SER A 153 -1.43 17.18 -2.30
CA SER A 153 -1.03 15.76 -2.28
C SER A 153 -2.08 14.69 -2.64
N SER A 154 -3.30 15.00 -3.10
CA SER A 154 -4.34 13.97 -3.34
C SER A 154 -5.02 13.97 -4.71
N SER A 155 -4.68 14.89 -5.62
CA SER A 155 -5.37 14.99 -6.92
C SER A 155 -4.49 15.45 -8.09
N SER A 156 -3.17 15.28 -8.01
CA SER A 156 -2.31 15.47 -9.18
C SER A 156 -2.56 14.31 -10.15
N ILE A 157 -3.59 14.43 -10.99
CA ILE A 157 -3.68 13.69 -12.25
C ILE A 157 -2.59 14.29 -13.12
N ASN A 158 -1.41 13.67 -13.12
CA ASN A 158 -0.37 14.04 -14.08
C ASN A 158 -0.78 13.46 -15.44
N TYR A 159 -1.12 14.36 -16.35
CA TYR A 159 -1.50 14.05 -17.72
C TYR A 159 -0.30 13.52 -18.48
N THR A 160 -0.23 12.20 -18.67
CA THR A 160 0.05 11.54 -19.95
C THR A 160 -0.28 10.05 -19.80
N ALA A 161 -1.55 9.71 -20.02
CA ALA A 161 -1.87 8.37 -20.47
C ALA A 161 -1.25 8.17 -21.87
N LEU A 162 -0.88 6.92 -22.17
CA LEU A 162 -0.28 6.41 -23.42
C LEU A 162 1.25 6.46 -23.61
N ASP A 163 1.86 5.32 -23.28
CA ASP A 163 3.13 4.80 -23.82
C ASP A 163 3.04 4.34 -25.31
N ALA A 164 1.94 4.59 -26.02
CA ALA A 164 1.74 4.07 -27.38
C ALA A 164 2.09 5.04 -28.53
N VAL A 165 2.42 6.31 -28.24
CA VAL A 165 2.58 7.35 -29.31
C VAL A 165 3.98 7.98 -29.34
N ASN A 166 4.99 7.39 -28.69
CA ASN A 166 6.34 7.94 -28.75
C ASN A 166 7.06 7.70 -30.10
N THR A 167 6.35 7.20 -31.12
CA THR A 167 6.86 7.01 -32.48
C THR A 167 6.27 7.95 -33.54
N LYS A 168 5.34 8.86 -33.20
CA LYS A 168 4.89 9.91 -34.13
C LYS A 168 4.63 11.23 -33.41
N LYS A 169 5.27 12.29 -33.88
CA LYS A 169 4.99 13.71 -33.57
C LYS A 169 3.60 14.13 -34.09
N GLU A 170 2.55 13.45 -33.69
CA GLU A 170 1.19 13.94 -33.84
C GLU A 170 0.81 14.65 -32.53
N ALA A 171 0.15 15.81 -32.65
CA ALA A 171 -0.32 16.53 -31.48
C ALA A 171 -1.42 15.71 -30.81
N ILE A 172 -1.17 15.24 -29.59
CA ILE A 172 -2.17 14.53 -28.77
C ILE A 172 -3.21 15.55 -28.33
N SER A 173 -4.49 15.28 -28.62
CA SER A 173 -5.62 16.11 -28.20
C SER A 173 -6.14 15.69 -26.82
N ASP A 174 -6.88 16.58 -26.15
CA ASP A 174 -7.57 16.27 -24.89
C ASP A 174 -8.59 15.13 -25.08
N GLU A 175 -9.23 15.06 -26.25
CA GLU A 175 -10.12 13.96 -26.64
C GLU A 175 -9.38 12.62 -26.66
N ASN A 176 -8.17 12.56 -27.23
CA ASN A 176 -7.38 11.31 -27.22
C ASN A 176 -7.00 10.87 -25.80
N VAL A 177 -6.77 11.83 -24.89
CA VAL A 177 -6.50 11.53 -23.48
C VAL A 177 -7.75 11.00 -22.81
N LEU A 178 -8.90 11.66 -22.97
CA LEU A 178 -10.18 11.19 -22.41
C LEU A 178 -10.54 9.79 -22.91
N ASP A 179 -10.41 9.54 -24.22
CA ASP A 179 -10.66 8.24 -24.83
C ASP A 179 -9.80 7.16 -24.18
N SER A 180 -8.51 7.43 -23.91
CA SER A 180 -7.63 6.47 -23.26
C SER A 180 -8.08 6.08 -21.85
N PHE A 181 -8.61 7.02 -21.08
CA PHE A 181 -9.16 6.74 -19.75
C PHE A 181 -10.43 5.89 -19.85
N LEU A 182 -11.35 6.26 -20.75
CA LEU A 182 -12.59 5.54 -20.99
C LEU A 182 -12.32 4.11 -21.47
N GLU A 183 -11.44 3.93 -22.45
CA GLU A 183 -11.03 2.63 -22.98
C GLU A 183 -10.41 1.75 -21.88
N SER A 184 -9.62 2.33 -20.96
CA SER A 184 -8.97 1.56 -19.90
C SER A 184 -9.95 0.88 -18.92
N VAL A 185 -11.14 1.45 -18.72
CA VAL A 185 -12.19 0.95 -17.81
C VAL A 185 -13.35 0.25 -18.51
N GLN A 186 -13.41 0.33 -19.84
CA GLN A 186 -14.38 -0.42 -20.64
C GLN A 186 -14.06 -1.91 -20.69
N GLU A 187 -14.99 -2.72 -21.24
CA GLU A 187 -14.74 -4.15 -21.45
C GLU A 187 -13.54 -4.34 -22.37
N GLY A 188 -12.57 -5.16 -21.92
CA GLY A 188 -11.28 -5.33 -22.60
C GLY A 188 -10.21 -4.31 -22.23
N GLY A 189 -10.53 -3.28 -21.45
CA GLY A 189 -9.58 -2.28 -20.96
C GLY A 189 -8.61 -2.82 -19.91
N ASP A 190 -7.36 -2.36 -19.97
CA ASP A 190 -6.27 -2.83 -19.12
C ASP A 190 -6.51 -2.56 -17.62
N LEU A 191 -7.01 -1.39 -17.26
CA LEU A 191 -7.29 -1.07 -15.86
C LEU A 191 -8.45 -1.91 -15.32
N ARG A 192 -9.51 -2.12 -16.10
CA ARG A 192 -10.59 -3.03 -15.72
C ARG A 192 -10.06 -4.46 -15.54
N ALA A 193 -9.23 -4.95 -16.45
CA ALA A 193 -8.60 -6.26 -16.32
C ALA A 193 -7.72 -6.36 -15.07
N TYR A 194 -6.95 -5.30 -14.76
CA TYR A 194 -6.13 -5.22 -13.54
C TYR A 194 -6.98 -5.35 -12.28
N LEU A 195 -8.02 -4.54 -12.14
CA LEU A 195 -8.91 -4.58 -10.98
C LEU A 195 -9.57 -5.96 -10.81
N LYS A 196 -9.94 -6.64 -11.91
CA LYS A 196 -10.50 -8.00 -11.86
C LYS A 196 -9.51 -9.06 -11.35
N HIS A 197 -8.21 -8.83 -11.51
CA HIS A 197 -7.17 -9.71 -11.01
C HIS A 197 -6.67 -9.35 -9.61
N CYS A 198 -7.10 -8.22 -9.06
CA CYS A 198 -6.74 -7.80 -7.72
C CYS A 198 -7.51 -8.53 -6.63
N VAL A 199 -6.94 -8.49 -5.43
CA VAL A 199 -7.53 -8.96 -4.17
C VAL A 199 -7.36 -7.89 -3.09
N LEU A 200 -8.12 -7.96 -1.99
CA LEU A 200 -7.96 -7.02 -0.86
C LEU A 200 -6.89 -7.46 0.13
N GLY A 201 -6.56 -8.75 0.16
CA GLY A 201 -5.43 -9.26 0.91
C GLY A 201 -5.06 -10.69 0.55
N ALA A 202 -3.93 -11.16 1.06
CA ALA A 202 -3.46 -12.53 0.88
C ALA A 202 -2.70 -13.02 2.11
N VAL A 203 -2.74 -14.34 2.35
CA VAL A 203 -1.91 -15.00 3.36
C VAL A 203 -0.94 -15.95 2.64
N LEU A 204 0.36 -15.66 2.74
CA LEU A 204 1.43 -16.46 2.14
C LEU A 204 2.36 -16.98 3.26
N GLY A 205 2.24 -18.26 3.59
CA GLY A 205 2.92 -18.85 4.74
C GLY A 205 2.50 -18.17 6.05
N SER A 206 3.48 -17.60 6.76
CA SER A 206 3.30 -16.84 8.01
C SER A 206 3.12 -15.33 7.81
N THR A 207 2.83 -14.87 6.58
CA THR A 207 2.81 -13.46 6.20
C THR A 207 1.41 -13.06 5.72
N LEU A 208 0.80 -12.08 6.38
CA LEU A 208 -0.41 -11.40 5.92
C LEU A 208 -0.02 -10.21 5.05
N LEU A 209 -0.66 -10.05 3.89
CA LEU A 209 -0.41 -8.96 2.95
C LEU A 209 -1.72 -8.21 2.73
N VAL A 210 -1.73 -6.90 3.00
CA VAL A 210 -2.87 -6.00 2.78
C VAL A 210 -2.35 -4.63 2.35
N HIS A 211 -3.16 -3.82 1.67
CA HIS A 211 -2.68 -2.53 1.18
C HIS A 211 -2.41 -1.51 2.29
N GLY A 212 -3.28 -1.32 3.28
CA GLY A 212 -3.10 -0.30 4.32
C GLY A 212 -2.74 -0.84 5.70
N GLY A 213 -3.58 -1.72 6.23
CA GLY A 213 -3.37 -2.28 7.56
C GLY A 213 -4.65 -2.77 8.21
N ILE A 214 -4.53 -3.35 9.40
CA ILE A 214 -5.66 -4.01 10.08
C ILE A 214 -6.25 -3.21 11.25
N ILE A 215 -5.72 -2.01 11.48
CA ILE A 215 -6.20 -1.06 12.49
C ILE A 215 -6.36 0.33 11.90
N MET A 216 -7.26 1.12 12.48
CA MET A 216 -7.42 2.54 12.20
C MET A 216 -7.67 3.28 13.50
N THR A 217 -6.98 4.41 13.71
CA THR A 217 -7.31 5.31 14.84
C THR A 217 -8.33 6.34 14.38
N ALA A 218 -9.54 6.22 14.90
CA ALA A 218 -10.66 7.10 14.62
C ALA A 218 -10.46 8.52 15.19
N ASN A 219 -11.29 9.47 14.73
CA ASN A 219 -11.26 10.87 15.17
C ASN A 219 -11.62 11.07 16.66
N ASP A 220 -12.32 10.11 17.26
CA ASP A 220 -12.60 10.07 18.71
C ASP A 220 -11.44 9.45 19.53
N GLY A 221 -10.39 8.95 18.86
CA GLY A 221 -9.22 8.33 19.49
C GLY A 221 -9.31 6.82 19.64
N ARG A 222 -10.45 6.20 19.29
CA ARG A 222 -10.63 4.74 19.37
C ARG A 222 -9.85 4.03 18.27
N VAL A 223 -9.33 2.85 18.60
CA VAL A 223 -8.68 1.96 17.64
C VAL A 223 -9.72 0.99 17.12
N ARG A 224 -10.08 1.13 15.85
CA ARG A 224 -10.95 0.21 15.13
C ARG A 224 -10.11 -0.89 14.48
N SER A 225 -10.45 -2.16 14.70
CA SER A 225 -9.84 -3.30 14.00
C SER A 225 -10.74 -3.77 12.86
N CYS A 226 -10.20 -4.10 11.68
CA CYS A 226 -11.01 -4.71 10.61
C CYS A 226 -11.05 -6.24 10.64
N LEU A 227 -10.38 -6.88 11.61
CA LEU A 227 -10.30 -8.34 11.67
C LEU A 227 -11.68 -8.98 11.77
N GLY A 228 -11.96 -9.96 10.91
CA GLY A 228 -13.22 -10.70 10.89
C GLY A 228 -14.42 -9.90 10.37
N ARG A 229 -14.18 -8.69 9.85
CA ARG A 229 -15.24 -7.80 9.35
C ARG A 229 -15.21 -7.79 7.83
N VAL A 230 -16.34 -8.15 7.22
CA VAL A 230 -16.56 -8.09 5.78
C VAL A 230 -17.83 -7.26 5.57
N PRO A 231 -17.83 -6.25 4.69
CA PRO A 231 -19.04 -5.50 4.41
C PRO A 231 -20.13 -6.40 3.81
N PRO A 232 -21.41 -6.01 3.88
CA PRO A 232 -22.50 -6.78 3.29
C PRO A 232 -22.28 -6.95 1.78
N ALA A 233 -22.50 -8.18 1.29
CA ALA A 233 -22.47 -8.47 -0.15
C ALA A 233 -23.69 -7.87 -0.87
N ASP A 234 -24.79 -7.67 -0.14
CA ASP A 234 -26.00 -7.00 -0.63
C ASP A 234 -25.83 -5.48 -0.57
N SER A 235 -25.69 -4.86 -1.74
CA SER A 235 -25.54 -3.41 -1.88
C SER A 235 -26.80 -2.60 -1.51
N THR A 236 -27.90 -3.24 -1.09
CA THR A 236 -29.02 -2.53 -0.44
C THR A 236 -28.67 -1.98 0.94
N VAL A 237 -27.68 -2.57 1.62
CA VAL A 237 -27.10 -2.02 2.85
C VAL A 237 -25.88 -1.21 2.47
N SER A 238 -25.92 0.10 2.73
CA SER A 238 -24.77 0.97 2.48
C SER A 238 -23.65 0.69 3.47
N TYR A 239 -22.41 0.86 3.03
CA TYR A 239 -21.24 0.77 3.88
C TYR A 239 -21.35 1.67 5.13
N ALA A 240 -21.92 2.88 4.99
CA ALA A 240 -22.15 3.77 6.13
C ALA A 240 -23.13 3.20 7.16
N ALA A 241 -24.21 2.55 6.72
CA ALA A 241 -25.16 1.88 7.61
C ALA A 241 -24.50 0.70 8.34
N TRP A 242 -23.69 -0.09 7.63
CA TRP A 242 -22.92 -1.19 8.22
C TRP A 242 -21.91 -0.69 9.27
N VAL A 243 -21.17 0.38 9.00
CA VAL A 243 -20.26 0.99 9.98
C VAL A 243 -21.02 1.49 11.21
N ALA A 244 -22.18 2.13 11.02
CA ALA A 244 -23.00 2.63 12.13
C ALA A 244 -23.53 1.50 13.02
N GLU A 245 -23.89 0.36 12.43
CA GLU A 245 -24.30 -0.84 13.17
C GLU A 245 -23.14 -1.40 14.00
N LEU A 246 -21.95 -1.53 13.41
CA LEU A 246 -20.76 -1.98 14.14
C LEU A 246 -20.36 -1.03 15.27
N ASP A 247 -20.35 0.27 15.01
CA ASP A 247 -20.04 1.28 16.03
C ASP A 247 -21.09 1.27 17.16
N ALA A 248 -22.36 0.93 16.90
CA ALA A 248 -23.40 0.86 17.93
C ALA A 248 -23.23 -0.31 18.91
N LEU A 249 -22.45 -1.34 18.55
CA LEU A 249 -22.19 -2.50 19.42
C LEU A 249 -21.23 -2.19 20.60
N HIS A 250 -20.63 -0.99 20.60
CA HIS A 250 -19.97 -0.19 21.66
C HIS A 250 -19.09 -0.83 22.77
N ASP A 251 -19.22 -2.09 23.19
CA ASP A 251 -18.53 -2.62 24.40
C ASP A 251 -18.12 -4.13 24.36
N GLU A 252 -18.34 -4.88 23.26
CA GLU A 252 -17.87 -6.28 23.13
C GLU A 252 -16.63 -6.44 22.21
N GLU A 253 -16.01 -5.34 21.78
CA GLU A 253 -14.96 -5.36 20.74
C GLU A 253 -13.66 -6.05 21.17
N ASP A 254 -13.36 -6.11 22.48
CA ASP A 254 -12.22 -6.88 22.99
C ASP A 254 -12.45 -8.40 22.93
N GLN A 255 -13.70 -8.88 22.83
CA GLN A 255 -14.04 -10.31 22.80
C GLN A 255 -14.20 -10.90 21.39
N VAL A 256 -14.43 -10.07 20.36
CA VAL A 256 -14.60 -10.55 18.97
C VAL A 256 -13.26 -10.95 18.34
N ILE A 257 -12.15 -10.33 18.76
CA ILE A 257 -10.81 -10.63 18.24
C ILE A 257 -10.45 -12.11 18.50
N GLU A 258 -10.89 -12.72 19.60
CA GLU A 258 -10.41 -14.04 20.03
C GLU A 258 -10.86 -15.24 19.17
N LYS A 259 -11.75 -15.07 18.19
CA LYS A 259 -12.35 -16.21 17.42
C LYS A 259 -12.28 -16.12 15.90
N VAL A 260 -11.66 -15.08 15.34
CA VAL A 260 -11.59 -14.90 13.89
C VAL A 260 -10.55 -15.85 13.28
N ASP A 261 -10.92 -16.66 12.30
CA ASP A 261 -9.93 -17.31 11.41
C ASP A 261 -9.48 -16.31 10.35
N ILE A 262 -8.19 -15.94 10.37
CA ILE A 262 -7.65 -14.87 9.52
C ILE A 262 -7.61 -15.30 8.05
N ARG A 263 -7.38 -16.58 7.76
CA ARG A 263 -7.32 -17.08 6.37
C ARG A 263 -8.73 -17.10 5.79
N GLN A 264 -9.69 -17.61 6.55
CA GLN A 264 -11.10 -17.57 6.15
C GLN A 264 -11.60 -16.13 5.95
N TRP A 265 -11.27 -15.21 6.87
CA TRP A 265 -11.67 -13.81 6.74
C TRP A 265 -11.10 -13.15 5.46
N ILE A 266 -9.84 -13.42 5.11
CA ILE A 266 -9.25 -12.90 3.87
C ILE A 266 -9.94 -13.50 2.63
N ASP A 267 -10.29 -14.79 2.66
CA ASP A 267 -11.04 -15.42 1.56
C ASP A 267 -12.43 -14.79 1.39
N GLU A 268 -13.15 -14.55 2.49
CA GLU A 268 -14.46 -13.89 2.48
C GLU A 268 -14.37 -12.44 1.98
N LEU A 269 -13.36 -11.70 2.42
CA LEU A 269 -13.12 -10.32 2.00
C LEU A 269 -12.79 -10.23 0.50
N ASN A 270 -12.00 -11.17 -0.02
CA ASN A 270 -11.70 -11.27 -1.44
C ASN A 270 -12.92 -11.71 -2.27
N GLY A 271 -13.75 -12.60 -1.73
CA GLY A 271 -15.04 -12.97 -2.34
C GLY A 271 -15.99 -11.77 -2.44
N TRP A 272 -16.05 -10.94 -1.39
CA TRP A 272 -16.81 -9.69 -1.40
C TRP A 272 -16.26 -8.69 -2.43
N TYR A 273 -14.93 -8.50 -2.51
CA TYR A 273 -14.31 -7.65 -3.53
C TYR A 273 -14.72 -8.08 -4.94
N ALA A 274 -14.60 -9.37 -5.26
CA ALA A 274 -14.98 -9.90 -6.56
C ALA A 274 -16.46 -9.66 -6.88
N ALA A 275 -17.35 -9.81 -5.90
CA ALA A 275 -18.77 -9.51 -6.06
C ALA A 275 -19.03 -8.02 -6.37
N GLN A 276 -18.31 -7.11 -5.69
CA GLN A 276 -18.42 -5.67 -5.92
C GLN A 276 -17.88 -5.25 -7.31
N ILE A 277 -16.79 -5.89 -7.78
CA ILE A 277 -16.29 -5.71 -9.14
C ILE A 277 -17.33 -6.18 -10.16
N LEU A 278 -17.93 -7.35 -9.97
CA LEU A 278 -18.98 -7.86 -10.86
C LEU A 278 -20.23 -6.95 -10.88
N GLU A 279 -20.59 -6.38 -9.73
CA GLU A 279 -21.70 -5.43 -9.65
C GLU A 279 -21.41 -4.15 -10.42
N TRP A 280 -20.19 -3.60 -10.28
CA TRP A 280 -19.72 -2.47 -11.07
C TRP A 280 -19.71 -2.76 -12.57
N GLU A 281 -19.26 -3.95 -12.99
CA GLU A 281 -19.31 -4.35 -14.41
C GLU A 281 -20.74 -4.37 -14.96
N ARG A 282 -21.72 -4.73 -14.13
CA ARG A 282 -23.13 -4.82 -14.51
C ARG A 282 -23.86 -3.48 -14.47
N TYR A 283 -23.48 -2.61 -13.53
CA TYR A 283 -24.08 -1.30 -13.29
C TYR A 283 -23.00 -0.22 -13.18
N PRO A 284 -22.25 0.05 -14.27
CA PRO A 284 -21.05 0.89 -14.23
C PRO A 284 -21.35 2.40 -14.08
N THR A 285 -22.61 2.80 -14.30
CA THR A 285 -23.08 4.18 -14.19
C THR A 285 -24.13 4.31 -13.10
N TRP A 286 -24.37 5.54 -12.64
CA TRP A 286 -25.48 5.83 -11.74
C TRP A 286 -26.82 5.48 -12.39
N ASN A 287 -27.77 5.01 -11.57
CA ASN A 287 -29.16 4.92 -11.98
C ASN A 287 -29.77 6.34 -12.11
N ALA A 288 -30.95 6.44 -12.73
CA ALA A 288 -31.61 7.74 -12.98
C ALA A 288 -31.93 8.56 -11.72
N THR A 289 -31.91 7.95 -10.54
CA THR A 289 -32.17 8.61 -9.25
C THR A 289 -30.90 8.92 -8.45
N HIS A 290 -29.71 8.56 -8.96
CA HIS A 290 -28.43 8.66 -8.26
C HIS A 290 -28.42 7.98 -6.88
N THR A 291 -29.17 6.90 -6.73
CA THR A 291 -29.24 6.13 -5.47
C THR A 291 -28.37 4.88 -5.49
N PHE A 292 -27.91 4.47 -6.68
CA PHE A 292 -27.16 3.24 -6.86
C PHE A 292 -26.24 3.31 -8.08
N ARG A 293 -25.03 2.84 -7.89
CA ARG A 293 -24.03 2.45 -8.90
C ARG A 293 -23.36 1.18 -8.38
N GLY A 294 -23.05 0.23 -9.25
CA GLY A 294 -22.39 -1.00 -8.84
C GLY A 294 -20.99 -0.74 -8.25
N GLY A 295 -20.65 -1.46 -7.18
CA GLY A 295 -19.35 -1.32 -6.51
C GLY A 295 -19.22 -0.08 -5.62
N GLU A 296 -20.32 0.60 -5.30
CA GLU A 296 -20.28 1.81 -4.44
C GLU A 296 -19.80 1.51 -3.02
N ASN A 297 -20.18 0.37 -2.45
CA ASN A 297 -19.68 -0.04 -1.14
C ASN A 297 -18.16 -0.27 -1.16
N LEU A 298 -17.63 -0.82 -2.26
CA LEU A 298 -16.18 -0.93 -2.46
C LEU A 298 -15.49 0.44 -2.54
N GLN A 299 -16.08 1.42 -3.23
CA GLN A 299 -15.56 2.79 -3.25
C GLN A 299 -15.50 3.39 -1.85
N HIS A 300 -16.54 3.23 -1.05
CA HIS A 300 -16.54 3.69 0.34
C HIS A 300 -15.53 2.95 1.21
N TYR A 301 -15.34 1.64 1.00
CA TYR A 301 -14.40 0.82 1.75
C TYR A 301 -12.94 1.22 1.53
N VAL A 302 -12.58 1.69 0.33
CA VAL A 302 -11.21 2.12 0.03
C VAL A 302 -10.95 3.60 0.31
N ASN A 303 -11.99 4.39 0.58
CA ASN A 303 -11.84 5.82 0.81
C ASN A 303 -10.91 6.13 1.98
N THR A 304 -10.14 7.20 1.87
CA THR A 304 -9.26 7.64 2.96
C THR A 304 -10.08 7.85 4.24
N GLY A 305 -9.71 7.15 5.31
CA GLY A 305 -10.40 7.22 6.60
C GLY A 305 -11.60 6.27 6.74
N ALA A 306 -11.84 5.40 5.77
CA ALA A 306 -12.82 4.31 5.89
C ALA A 306 -12.55 3.47 7.15
N ALA A 307 -13.62 3.21 7.93
CA ALA A 307 -13.55 2.40 9.13
C ALA A 307 -13.46 0.91 8.79
N TYR A 308 -12.78 0.09 9.58
CA TYR A 308 -12.79 -1.36 9.34
C TYR A 308 -12.32 -1.78 7.93
N SER A 309 -11.36 -1.04 7.36
CA SER A 309 -10.83 -1.30 6.00
C SER A 309 -9.38 -1.75 6.03
N VAL A 310 -9.09 -2.84 5.30
CA VAL A 310 -7.70 -3.30 5.09
C VAL A 310 -6.90 -2.39 4.14
N VAL A 311 -7.59 -1.55 3.36
CA VAL A 311 -6.98 -0.63 2.38
C VAL A 311 -6.67 0.70 3.03
N SER A 312 -7.59 1.21 3.84
CA SER A 312 -7.46 2.53 4.45
C SER A 312 -6.84 2.49 5.84
N GLY A 313 -6.65 1.29 6.41
CA GLY A 313 -6.01 1.06 7.71
C GLY A 313 -4.63 1.71 7.82
N ARG A 314 -4.25 2.12 9.04
CA ARG A 314 -3.01 2.85 9.32
C ARG A 314 -2.34 2.36 10.59
N HIS A 315 -1.08 1.96 10.47
CA HIS A 315 -0.20 1.61 11.58
C HIS A 315 0.63 2.82 12.09
N LEU A 316 0.05 4.01 12.01
CA LEU A 316 0.64 5.25 12.53
C LEU A 316 -0.29 5.91 13.55
N GLU A 317 0.32 6.60 14.52
CA GLU A 317 -0.38 7.54 15.36
C GLU A 317 -0.79 8.78 14.58
N ARG A 318 -1.67 9.62 15.14
CA ARG A 318 -2.03 10.91 14.50
C ARG A 318 -0.81 11.79 14.24
N SER A 319 0.23 11.72 15.08
CA SER A 319 1.49 12.44 14.86
C SER A 319 2.25 11.99 13.61
N GLY A 320 1.90 10.84 13.03
CA GLY A 320 2.63 10.17 11.97
C GLY A 320 3.73 9.22 12.50
N MET A 321 3.93 9.13 13.82
CA MET A 321 4.85 8.16 14.40
C MET A 321 4.33 6.72 14.27
N PRO A 322 5.21 5.71 14.14
CA PRO A 322 4.79 4.32 14.09
C PRO A 322 4.01 3.90 15.33
N LYS A 323 2.93 3.14 15.12
CA LYS A 323 1.99 2.72 16.16
C LYS A 323 2.09 1.23 16.42
N GLN A 324 2.13 0.87 17.70
CA GLN A 324 1.97 -0.52 18.11
C GLN A 324 0.49 -0.92 18.12
N MET A 325 0.22 -2.12 17.62
CA MET A 325 -1.08 -2.78 17.73
C MET A 325 -1.34 -3.25 19.17
N PRO A 326 -2.62 -3.34 19.58
CA PRO A 326 -3.01 -4.00 20.82
C PRO A 326 -2.43 -5.42 20.95
N GLN A 327 -2.02 -5.81 22.16
CA GLN A 327 -1.41 -7.12 22.45
C GLN A 327 -2.33 -8.29 22.08
N ALA A 328 -3.64 -8.15 22.28
CA ALA A 328 -4.61 -9.18 21.93
C ALA A 328 -4.57 -9.53 20.42
N MET A 329 -4.39 -8.52 19.55
CA MET A 329 -4.31 -8.72 18.11
C MET A 329 -3.03 -9.45 17.69
N THR A 330 -1.88 -9.06 18.24
CA THR A 330 -0.61 -9.72 17.92
C THR A 330 -0.60 -11.16 18.44
N THR A 331 -1.22 -11.40 19.59
CA THR A 331 -1.39 -12.74 20.17
C THR A 331 -2.31 -13.62 19.32
N LEU A 332 -3.45 -13.09 18.85
CA LEU A 332 -4.35 -13.80 17.92
C LEU A 332 -3.61 -14.20 16.64
N LEU A 333 -2.98 -13.24 15.96
CA LEU A 333 -2.26 -13.48 14.71
C LEU A 333 -1.17 -14.54 14.91
N TRP A 334 -0.42 -14.42 16.01
CA TRP A 334 0.62 -15.36 16.38
C TRP A 334 0.07 -16.77 16.61
N SER A 335 -1.07 -16.90 17.32
CA SER A 335 -1.72 -18.19 17.57
C SER A 335 -2.15 -18.90 16.27
N GLN A 336 -2.35 -18.15 15.18
CA GLN A 336 -2.69 -18.64 13.85
C GLN A 336 -1.49 -18.77 12.91
N GLN A 337 -0.29 -18.78 13.48
CA GLN A 337 0.99 -18.91 12.76
C GLN A 337 1.25 -17.75 11.77
N LEU A 338 0.70 -16.57 12.06
CA LEU A 338 1.02 -15.34 11.35
C LEU A 338 2.00 -14.55 12.21
N HIS A 339 3.17 -14.26 11.65
CA HIS A 339 4.26 -13.61 12.38
C HIS A 339 4.52 -12.19 11.87
N ARG A 340 3.90 -11.81 10.75
CA ARG A 340 4.08 -10.48 10.17
C ARG A 340 2.94 -10.04 9.24
N ILE A 341 2.87 -8.72 9.06
CA ILE A 341 2.04 -8.04 8.06
C ILE A 341 2.94 -7.18 7.18
N LEU A 342 2.79 -7.28 5.85
CA LEU A 342 3.35 -6.30 4.91
C LEU A 342 2.24 -5.36 4.45
N VAL A 343 2.50 -4.06 4.50
CA VAL A 343 1.52 -3.01 4.15
C VAL A 343 2.12 -1.88 3.31
N GLY A 344 1.27 -1.16 2.59
CA GLY A 344 1.52 0.09 1.86
C GLY A 344 0.68 1.27 2.41
N HIS A 345 0.05 2.07 1.52
CA HIS A 345 -0.91 3.17 1.74
C HIS A 345 -0.40 4.41 2.48
N THR A 346 0.25 4.21 3.63
CA THR A 346 0.65 5.31 4.50
C THR A 346 2.16 5.51 4.41
N PRO A 347 2.62 6.50 3.64
CA PRO A 347 4.03 6.65 3.37
C PRO A 347 4.74 7.09 4.63
N HIS A 348 5.79 6.34 4.99
CA HIS A 348 6.60 6.64 6.16
C HIS A 348 8.06 6.86 5.75
N GLY A 349 8.26 7.79 4.80
CA GLY A 349 9.58 8.33 4.43
C GLY A 349 10.43 7.46 3.51
N ASN A 350 11.75 7.62 3.57
CA ASN A 350 12.73 7.11 2.58
C ASN A 350 13.12 5.62 2.61
N ALA A 351 12.58 4.80 3.51
CA ALA A 351 12.85 3.36 3.59
C ALA A 351 11.68 2.67 4.32
N PRO A 352 11.46 1.35 4.13
CA PRO A 352 10.41 0.63 4.81
C PRO A 352 10.55 0.78 6.32
N THR A 353 9.43 0.92 7.01
CA THR A 353 9.40 1.09 8.46
C THR A 353 8.87 -0.16 9.12
N ILE A 354 9.67 -0.72 10.02
CA ILE A 354 9.31 -1.91 10.78
C ILE A 354 8.73 -1.46 12.12
N VAL A 355 7.70 -2.16 12.58
CA VAL A 355 7.17 -2.06 13.94
C VAL A 355 7.21 -3.44 14.59
N LYS A 356 8.13 -3.60 15.55
CA LYS A 356 8.26 -4.83 16.32
C LYS A 356 7.32 -4.79 17.53
N HIS A 357 6.47 -5.80 17.61
CA HIS A 357 5.52 -6.01 18.70
C HIS A 357 5.97 -7.20 19.51
N ARG A 358 6.22 -6.99 20.80
CA ARG A 358 6.51 -8.08 21.73
C ARG A 358 5.29 -8.98 21.85
N VAL A 359 5.46 -10.28 21.61
CA VAL A 359 4.39 -11.27 21.81
C VAL A 359 4.59 -11.94 23.16
N LEU A 360 3.56 -11.90 24.00
CA LEU A 360 3.48 -12.67 25.24
C LEU A 360 2.95 -14.07 24.90
N GLN A 361 3.60 -15.10 25.41
CA GLN A 361 3.11 -16.48 25.31
C GLN A 361 2.38 -16.83 26.62
N ASP A 362 1.28 -17.59 26.52
CA ASP A 362 0.36 -17.89 27.62
C ASP A 362 1.06 -18.14 28.97
N GLY A 363 0.81 -17.24 29.94
CA GLY A 363 1.32 -17.33 31.31
C GLY A 363 2.76 -16.83 31.55
N SER A 364 3.49 -16.41 30.52
CA SER A 364 4.84 -15.82 30.65
C SER A 364 4.77 -14.30 30.83
N SER A 365 5.47 -13.78 31.84
CA SER A 365 5.69 -12.34 32.04
C SER A 365 6.76 -11.75 31.12
N SER A 366 7.47 -12.58 30.34
CA SER A 366 8.57 -12.16 29.48
C SER A 366 8.24 -12.38 28.00
N PRO A 367 8.42 -11.36 27.14
CA PRO A 367 8.28 -11.51 25.70
C PRO A 367 9.23 -12.56 25.16
N THR A 368 8.73 -13.51 24.38
CA THR A 368 9.58 -14.55 23.79
C THR A 368 9.98 -14.21 22.36
N ARG A 369 9.15 -13.45 21.61
CA ARG A 369 9.31 -13.19 20.17
C ARG A 369 8.71 -11.84 19.74
N ASP A 370 9.05 -11.40 18.52
CA ASP A 370 8.49 -10.18 17.92
C ASP A 370 7.58 -10.51 16.72
N PHE A 371 6.33 -10.04 16.78
CA PHE A 371 5.47 -9.90 15.60
C PHE A 371 5.82 -8.61 14.86
N GLN A 372 5.89 -8.65 13.53
CA GLN A 372 6.36 -7.51 12.73
C GLN A 372 5.26 -6.93 11.85
N VAL A 373 5.07 -5.61 11.91
CA VAL A 373 4.39 -4.89 10.81
C VAL A 373 5.48 -4.19 10.01
N ILE A 374 5.50 -4.41 8.69
CA ILE A 374 6.48 -3.81 7.79
C ILE A 374 5.72 -2.92 6.82
N MET A 375 5.88 -1.60 7.02
CA MET A 375 5.30 -0.57 6.17
C MET A 375 6.25 -0.30 5.02
N CYS A 376 5.84 -0.68 3.82
CA CYS A 376 6.66 -0.69 2.61
C CYS A 376 6.38 0.50 1.69
N ASP A 377 5.37 1.31 1.96
CA ASP A 377 5.18 2.58 1.26
C ASP A 377 6.24 3.59 1.74
N THR A 378 7.23 3.82 0.88
CA THR A 378 8.38 4.67 1.17
C THR A 378 8.22 6.03 0.51
N SER A 379 7.61 7.01 1.16
CA SER A 379 7.31 8.37 0.66
C SER A 379 6.16 8.41 -0.34
N TYR A 380 5.37 9.50 -0.30
CA TYR A 380 4.49 9.85 -1.41
C TYR A 380 5.37 9.93 -2.66
N SER A 381 4.93 9.43 -3.82
CA SER A 381 5.66 9.58 -5.08
C SER A 381 5.65 11.02 -5.60
N ASP A 382 5.73 11.98 -4.68
CA ASP A 382 6.06 13.36 -4.91
C ASP A 382 7.52 13.42 -5.35
N MET A 383 7.70 13.54 -6.66
CA MET A 383 9.01 13.63 -7.31
C MET A 383 9.73 14.96 -7.01
N ASP A 384 9.03 15.92 -6.42
CA ASP A 384 9.53 17.24 -6.08
C ASP A 384 9.82 17.39 -4.58
N ALA A 385 9.42 16.42 -3.75
CA ALA A 385 9.62 16.47 -2.30
C ALA A 385 11.11 16.27 -1.92
N PRO A 386 11.71 17.05 -1.00
CA PRO A 386 13.12 16.92 -0.64
C PRO A 386 13.55 15.53 -0.10
N ASP A 387 12.61 14.78 0.46
CA ASP A 387 12.78 13.40 0.96
C ASP A 387 12.45 12.32 -0.07
N MET A 388 12.17 12.75 -1.31
CA MET A 388 12.14 12.04 -2.59
C MET A 388 12.24 10.50 -2.54
N ARG A 389 11.21 9.82 -3.10
CA ARG A 389 11.37 8.53 -3.81
C ARG A 389 12.37 8.59 -4.97
N GLY A 390 12.81 9.80 -5.36
CA GLY A 390 13.79 10.15 -6.39
C GLY A 390 14.83 9.09 -6.72
N GLN A 391 15.88 8.92 -5.92
CA GLN A 391 16.90 7.88 -6.13
C GLN A 391 16.70 6.65 -5.24
N CYS A 392 15.78 6.73 -4.28
CA CYS A 392 15.51 5.63 -3.36
C CYS A 392 14.87 4.45 -4.12
N ALA A 393 15.13 3.25 -3.61
CA ALA A 393 14.48 2.01 -4.02
C ALA A 393 14.44 1.10 -2.81
N SER A 394 13.35 0.34 -2.65
CA SER A 394 13.20 -0.56 -1.53
C SER A 394 12.52 -1.84 -1.97
N MET A 395 12.95 -2.95 -1.40
CA MET A 395 12.44 -4.29 -1.62
C MET A 395 12.32 -4.98 -0.26
N VAL A 396 11.23 -5.73 -0.08
CA VAL A 396 11.10 -6.68 1.02
C VAL A 396 11.07 -8.09 0.46
N VAL A 397 11.89 -8.97 1.04
CA VAL A 397 12.01 -10.37 0.65
C VAL A 397 11.74 -11.24 1.85
N VAL A 398 10.72 -12.09 1.75
CA VAL A 398 10.43 -13.11 2.77
C VAL A 398 10.92 -14.45 2.25
N THR A 399 11.82 -15.11 2.97
CA THR A 399 12.34 -16.43 2.62
C THR A 399 11.90 -17.46 3.63
N HIS A 400 11.06 -18.40 3.21
CA HIS A 400 10.74 -19.61 3.95
C HIS A 400 11.73 -20.71 3.56
N GLN A 401 12.57 -21.13 4.50
CA GLN A 401 13.45 -22.27 4.31
C GLN A 401 12.62 -23.57 4.38
N PRO A 402 12.87 -24.54 3.49
CA PRO A 402 12.30 -25.86 3.67
C PRO A 402 12.90 -26.48 4.94
N HIS A 403 12.05 -27.07 5.79
CA HIS A 403 12.51 -27.78 6.98
C HIS A 403 13.61 -28.77 6.59
N GLY A 404 14.81 -28.57 7.11
CA GLY A 404 15.86 -29.58 7.01
C GLY A 404 15.38 -30.82 7.76
N THR A 405 15.29 -31.96 7.08
CA THR A 405 15.19 -33.25 7.76
C THR A 405 16.41 -33.37 8.66
N SER A 406 16.20 -33.21 9.96
CA SER A 406 17.20 -33.51 10.98
C SER A 406 17.79 -34.89 10.67
N THR A 407 19.11 -34.97 10.47
CA THR A 407 19.84 -36.25 10.34
C THR A 407 19.82 -37.06 11.63
N ASP A 408 19.25 -36.51 12.71
CA ASP A 408 19.45 -37.00 14.07
C ASP A 408 18.18 -37.64 14.64
N GLY A 409 17.14 -37.86 13.83
CA GLY A 409 15.98 -38.70 14.18
C GLY A 409 15.10 -38.20 15.34
N HIS A 410 15.36 -37.00 15.86
CA HIS A 410 14.44 -36.30 16.76
C HIS A 410 13.56 -35.34 15.96
N ASP A 411 12.33 -35.79 15.70
CA ASP A 411 11.19 -34.91 15.41
C ASP A 411 10.91 -34.07 16.66
N ASP A 412 11.53 -32.90 16.72
CA ASP A 412 11.03 -31.82 17.57
C ASP A 412 9.82 -31.20 16.86
N ASP A 413 8.62 -31.65 17.21
CA ASP A 413 7.30 -31.09 16.82
C ASP A 413 7.10 -29.60 17.23
N LYS A 414 8.17 -28.89 17.60
CA LYS A 414 8.18 -27.50 18.08
C LYS A 414 9.23 -26.62 17.40
N LYS A 415 9.82 -27.04 16.27
CA LYS A 415 10.78 -26.19 15.55
C LYS A 415 10.08 -25.11 14.75
N GLU A 416 10.41 -23.90 15.15
CA GLU A 416 10.00 -22.59 14.66
C GLU A 416 10.05 -22.49 13.13
N ASP A 417 9.13 -21.71 12.57
CA ASP A 417 9.07 -21.43 11.13
C ASP A 417 10.37 -20.71 10.73
N ASP A 418 11.25 -21.38 9.97
CA ASP A 418 12.56 -20.85 9.55
C ASP A 418 12.35 -19.83 8.43
N VAL A 419 11.88 -18.64 8.82
CA VAL A 419 11.51 -17.57 7.91
C VAL A 419 12.35 -16.32 8.13
N THR A 420 13.22 -16.02 7.17
CA THR A 420 14.04 -14.82 7.15
C THR A 420 13.34 -13.68 6.40
N VAL A 421 13.44 -12.45 6.90
CA VAL A 421 12.95 -11.26 6.17
C VAL A 421 14.09 -10.30 5.93
N TRP A 422 14.36 -10.04 4.66
CA TRP A 422 15.33 -9.06 4.22
C TRP A 422 14.63 -7.78 3.78
N VAL A 423 15.13 -6.64 4.24
CA VAL A 423 14.75 -5.33 3.74
C VAL A 423 15.99 -4.72 3.11
N GLU A 424 15.90 -4.41 1.83
CA GLU A 424 17.05 -4.03 1.02
C GLU A 424 16.69 -2.91 0.05
N GLY A 425 17.70 -2.17 -0.37
CA GLY A 425 17.51 -1.15 -1.37
C GLY A 425 18.63 -0.14 -1.44
N PHE A 426 18.27 1.03 -1.95
CA PHE A 426 19.13 2.20 -2.03
C PHE A 426 18.44 3.36 -1.34
N ILE A 427 19.18 4.08 -0.50
CA ILE A 427 18.67 5.22 0.24
C ILE A 427 19.44 6.47 -0.12
N HIS A 428 18.71 7.54 -0.40
CA HIS A 428 19.24 8.87 -0.61
C HIS A 428 18.46 9.88 0.23
N HIS A 429 19.16 10.58 1.11
CA HIS A 429 18.60 11.64 1.93
C HIS A 429 19.63 12.74 2.15
N GLY A 430 19.49 13.82 1.36
CA GLY A 430 20.40 14.96 1.33
C GLY A 430 20.65 15.60 2.70
N PRO A 431 19.61 15.90 3.51
CA PRO A 431 19.79 16.57 4.80
C PRO A 431 20.66 15.81 5.80
N THR A 432 20.71 14.47 5.72
CA THR A 432 21.58 13.64 6.57
C THR A 432 22.83 13.14 5.85
N ASN A 433 23.07 13.59 4.62
CA ASN A 433 24.16 13.13 3.76
C ASN A 433 24.23 11.59 3.64
N VAL A 434 23.08 10.94 3.53
CA VAL A 434 22.97 9.50 3.33
C VAL A 434 22.77 9.23 1.85
N HIS A 435 23.64 8.43 1.24
CA HIS A 435 23.60 8.05 -0.17
C HIS A 435 24.31 6.69 -0.32
N GLU A 436 23.59 5.60 -0.08
CA GLU A 436 24.20 4.26 -0.06
C GLU A 436 23.17 3.15 -0.28
N SER A 437 23.67 1.96 -0.65
CA SER A 437 22.88 0.74 -0.59
C SER A 437 22.75 0.26 0.86
N TYR A 438 21.60 -0.31 1.18
CA TYR A 438 21.34 -0.88 2.50
C TYR A 438 20.68 -2.26 2.37
N GLY A 439 20.86 -3.09 3.39
CA GLY A 439 20.33 -4.44 3.41
C GLY A 439 20.50 -5.05 4.80
N PHE A 440 19.41 -5.54 5.39
CA PHE A 440 19.45 -6.16 6.71
C PHE A 440 18.37 -7.22 6.89
N ASN A 441 18.68 -8.20 7.74
CA ASN A 441 17.69 -9.16 8.23
C ASN A 441 16.96 -8.56 9.43
N THR A 442 15.63 -8.46 9.34
CA THR A 442 14.80 -7.87 10.40
C THR A 442 14.90 -8.61 11.74
N SER A 443 15.22 -9.92 11.74
CA SER A 443 15.29 -10.71 12.98
C SER A 443 16.63 -10.60 13.71
N GLU A 444 17.70 -10.22 13.00
CA GLU A 444 19.06 -10.17 13.56
C GLU A 444 19.37 -8.85 14.28
N ASP A 445 18.68 -7.77 13.91
CA ASP A 445 18.89 -6.46 14.51
C ASP A 445 17.99 -6.21 15.73
N PRO A 446 18.54 -5.97 16.93
CA PRO A 446 17.73 -5.80 18.14
C PRO A 446 17.03 -4.43 18.24
N PHE A 447 17.47 -3.43 17.47
CA PHE A 447 17.04 -2.04 17.59
C PHE A 447 16.01 -1.65 16.53
N ILE A 448 16.15 -2.13 15.29
CA ILE A 448 15.25 -1.79 14.19
C ILE A 448 13.80 -2.06 14.56
N GLY A 449 12.94 -1.08 14.27
CA GLY A 449 11.52 -1.13 14.53
C GLY A 449 11.13 -0.98 15.99
N ARG A 450 11.96 -0.27 16.77
CA ARG A 450 11.69 0.10 18.16
C ARG A 450 11.90 1.61 18.37
N ALA A 451 11.18 2.15 19.36
CA ALA A 451 11.42 3.50 19.87
C ALA A 451 12.62 3.52 20.83
N LEU A 452 13.42 4.58 20.74
CA LEU A 452 14.47 4.94 21.70
C LEU A 452 13.89 5.76 22.85
N ARG A 453 14.63 5.86 23.96
CA ARG A 453 14.24 6.71 25.12
C ARG A 453 14.13 8.19 24.77
N THR A 454 14.80 8.62 23.69
CA THR A 454 14.73 9.97 23.14
C THR A 454 13.41 10.27 22.41
N GLY A 455 12.57 9.26 22.17
CA GLY A 455 11.37 9.36 21.34
C GLY A 455 11.62 9.16 19.84
N GLU A 456 12.88 8.98 19.43
CA GLU A 456 13.26 8.63 18.06
C GLU A 456 12.90 7.18 17.73
N TRP A 457 12.46 6.90 16.51
CA TRP A 457 12.20 5.55 16.02
C TRP A 457 13.38 5.04 15.20
N VAL A 458 13.85 3.82 15.47
CA VAL A 458 14.93 3.19 14.69
C VAL A 458 14.34 2.60 13.41
N LYS A 459 14.68 3.19 12.27
CA LYS A 459 14.01 2.94 11.00
C LYS A 459 14.71 1.88 10.15
N THR A 460 15.99 2.10 9.83
CA THR A 460 16.76 1.22 8.95
C THR A 460 18.23 1.16 9.39
N LEU A 461 18.87 0.03 9.10
CA LEU A 461 20.31 -0.17 9.27
C LEU A 461 21.03 0.29 8.01
N LEU A 462 22.01 1.15 8.22
CA LEU A 462 22.88 1.76 7.22
C LEU A 462 24.25 1.07 7.21
N ALA A 463 25.07 1.38 6.21
CA ALA A 463 26.42 0.86 6.14
C ALA A 463 27.26 1.28 7.37
N HIS A 464 28.22 0.42 7.74
CA HIS A 464 29.12 0.60 8.88
C HIS A 464 28.40 0.63 10.25
N ASP A 465 27.38 -0.20 10.44
CA ASP A 465 26.61 -0.35 11.68
C ASP A 465 26.05 0.98 12.22
N ARG A 466 25.57 1.83 11.30
CA ARG A 466 24.87 3.07 11.62
C ARG A 466 23.38 2.87 11.45
N TYR A 467 22.59 3.68 12.14
CA TYR A 467 21.13 3.62 12.10
C TYR A 467 20.60 4.95 11.61
N LEU A 468 19.66 4.88 10.66
CA LEU A 468 18.78 6.01 10.41
C LEU A 468 17.65 5.96 11.45
N VAL A 469 17.50 7.03 12.20
CA VAL A 469 16.39 7.20 13.14
C VAL A 469 15.54 8.38 12.74
N CYS A 470 14.26 8.37 13.13
CA CYS A 470 13.35 9.46 12.80
C CYS A 470 12.42 9.88 13.94
N VAL A 471 11.98 11.14 13.88
CA VAL A 471 10.84 11.67 14.63
C VAL A 471 9.89 12.30 13.64
N VAL A 472 8.59 12.08 13.83
CA VAL A 472 7.54 12.68 13.00
C VAL A 472 6.79 13.72 13.83
N LYS A 473 6.67 14.94 13.30
CA LYS A 473 5.87 16.02 13.87
C LYS A 473 4.74 16.38 12.89
N ASP A 474 3.58 16.71 13.44
CA ASP A 474 2.43 17.24 12.69
C ASP A 474 2.03 16.39 11.46
N SER A 475 2.00 15.07 11.64
CA SER A 475 1.48 14.06 10.71
C SER A 475 2.23 13.87 9.39
N ARG A 476 3.20 14.74 9.03
CA ARG A 476 3.94 14.67 7.74
C ARG A 476 5.36 15.25 7.76
N ALA A 477 5.82 15.89 8.84
CA ALA A 477 7.16 16.45 8.89
C ALA A 477 8.13 15.44 9.54
N TYR A 478 8.89 14.74 8.70
CA TYR A 478 9.91 13.80 9.14
C TYR A 478 11.22 14.53 9.44
N THR A 479 11.76 14.30 10.64
CA THR A 479 13.14 14.66 10.98
C THR A 479 13.96 13.40 11.08
N TYR A 480 15.06 13.34 10.34
CA TYR A 480 15.98 12.21 10.34
C TYR A 480 17.30 12.57 11.00
N SER A 481 17.91 11.60 11.67
CA SER A 481 19.30 11.67 12.14
C SER A 481 19.98 10.33 11.92
N VAL A 482 21.31 10.36 11.77
CA VAL A 482 22.13 9.15 11.69
C VAL A 482 22.84 8.98 13.03
N LYS A 483 22.75 7.78 13.59
CA LYS A 483 23.40 7.42 14.86
C LYS A 483 24.30 6.20 14.67
N SER A 484 25.41 6.17 15.37
CA SER A 484 26.21 4.97 15.54
C SER A 484 25.47 3.91 16.36
N ARG A 485 25.92 2.66 16.26
CA ARG A 485 25.44 1.58 17.13
C ARG A 485 25.55 1.92 18.61
N ASP A 486 26.65 2.52 19.05
CA ASP A 486 26.86 2.88 20.46
C ASP A 486 25.84 3.92 20.94
N GLU A 487 25.58 4.96 20.16
CA GLU A 487 24.55 5.96 20.46
C GLU A 487 23.14 5.33 20.54
N VAL A 488 22.85 4.39 19.65
CA VAL A 488 21.59 3.63 19.67
C VAL A 488 21.54 2.72 20.90
N CYS A 489 22.61 2.01 21.25
CA CYS A 489 22.70 1.18 22.45
C CYS A 489 22.46 1.99 23.73
N GLU A 490 23.09 3.16 23.85
CA GLU A 490 22.93 4.06 25.00
C GLU A 490 21.50 4.61 25.11
N ALA A 491 20.90 4.96 23.97
CA ALA A 491 19.52 5.48 23.92
C ALA A 491 18.45 4.38 24.00
N ALA A 492 18.79 3.15 23.62
CA ALA A 492 17.93 1.97 23.74
C ALA A 492 17.68 1.67 25.20
N VAL A 493 16.53 1.07 25.47
CA VAL A 493 16.07 0.76 26.82
C VAL A 493 17.05 -0.19 27.51
N LEU A 494 17.75 0.30 28.54
CA LEU A 494 18.29 -0.53 29.62
C LEU A 494 17.12 -1.27 30.27
N LEU A 495 16.75 -2.43 29.74
CA LEU A 495 16.05 -3.47 30.51
C LEU A 495 17.13 -4.40 31.06
N VAL A 496 17.92 -3.87 31.99
CA VAL A 496 18.42 -4.71 33.09
C VAL A 496 17.42 -4.50 34.21
N VAL A 497 16.37 -5.33 34.24
CA VAL A 497 15.85 -5.98 35.46
C VAL A 497 15.22 -7.29 35.05
#